data_AF-A0A8J7ETW3-F1
#
_entry.id   AF-A0A8J7ETW3-F1
#
_cell.length_a   1.000
_cell.length_b   1.000
_cell.length_c   1.000
_cell.angle_alpha   90.00
_cell.angle_beta   90.00
_cell.angle_gamma   90.00
#
_symmetry.space_group_name_H-M   'P 1'
#
loop_
_entity.id
_entity.type
_entity.pdbx_description
1 polymer ?
#
loop_
_entity_poly.entity_id
_entity_poly.type
_entity_poly.pdbx_seq_one_letter_code
_entity_poly.pdbx_strand_id
1 'polypeptide(L)'
;FGVLGISLLGLPDAWIYSLLQGELPAVTVQTGMHWVDQLFQSGEWLMLLAAMSMAIGTVMVRYVCRYTDPVIATGWHMILGGLPLFALSAGLESHQWTYLQWSDWTALAYSTIFGSAIAYGLFFYFASSGNLTSFSALTFLTPIFALLFGNLFLAEVLSLVQWVGVSLTLISIYLINQRDILSQTFNLRRAANREIPVTWEETSGSTPSSPEIDRDITEISTVRLSMVEPESEVSP
;
A
#
# COMPACT_ATOMS: atom_id res chain seq x y z
N PHE A 1 13.07 -7.77 12.94
CA PHE A 1 11.69 -7.98 13.44
C PHE A 1 10.76 -8.66 12.43
N GLY A 2 10.83 -8.35 11.11
CA GLY A 2 9.96 -8.99 10.11
C GLY A 2 10.07 -10.52 10.00
N VAL A 3 11.29 -11.08 10.06
CA VAL A 3 11.51 -12.54 9.89
C VAL A 3 10.76 -13.37 10.95
N LEU A 4 10.75 -12.91 12.20
CA LEU A 4 10.08 -13.60 13.30
C LEU A 4 8.55 -13.60 13.13
N GLY A 5 7.99 -12.49 12.62
CA GLY A 5 6.57 -12.40 12.27
C GLY A 5 6.18 -13.25 11.05
N ILE A 6 7.04 -13.32 10.03
CA ILE A 6 6.81 -14.14 8.84
C ILE A 6 6.87 -15.64 9.21
N SER A 7 7.80 -16.04 10.09
CA SER A 7 7.87 -17.41 10.59
C SER A 7 6.64 -17.85 11.41
N LEU A 8 5.88 -16.91 11.98
CA LEU A 8 4.65 -17.20 12.71
C LEU A 8 3.43 -17.43 11.80
N LEU A 9 3.46 -16.97 10.53
CA LEU A 9 2.32 -17.08 9.60
C LEU A 9 2.05 -18.51 9.12
N GLY A 10 3.06 -19.39 9.18
CA GLY A 10 2.97 -20.78 8.72
C GLY A 10 2.77 -21.80 9.84
N LEU A 11 2.52 -21.38 11.08
CA LEU A 11 2.34 -22.31 12.18
C LEU A 11 0.96 -23.00 12.09
N PRO A 12 0.89 -24.33 12.19
CA PRO A 12 -0.38 -25.04 12.25
C PRO A 12 -1.24 -24.52 13.40
N ASP A 13 -2.55 -24.38 13.18
CA ASP A 13 -3.48 -23.90 14.21
C ASP A 13 -3.36 -24.69 15.53
N ALA A 14 -3.09 -26.00 15.43
CA ALA A 14 -2.83 -26.88 16.56
C ALA A 14 -1.64 -26.43 17.44
N TRP A 15 -0.60 -25.85 16.84
CA TRP A 15 0.55 -25.33 17.55
C TRP A 15 0.21 -24.02 18.26
N ILE A 16 -0.61 -23.16 17.64
CA ILE A 16 -1.06 -21.91 18.26
C ILE A 16 -1.92 -22.20 19.49
N TYR A 17 -2.87 -23.15 19.38
CA TYR A 17 -3.74 -23.52 20.49
C TYR A 17 -2.99 -24.25 21.63
N SER A 18 -2.06 -25.16 21.32
CA SER A 18 -1.25 -25.86 22.33
C SER A 18 -0.32 -24.91 23.09
N LEU A 19 0.31 -23.97 22.39
CA LEU A 19 1.21 -22.97 23.00
C LEU A 19 0.43 -21.97 23.87
N LEU A 20 -0.81 -21.62 23.50
CA LEU A 20 -1.71 -20.82 24.34
C LEU A 20 -2.18 -21.57 25.59
N GLN A 21 -2.25 -22.91 25.53
CA GLN A 21 -2.62 -23.78 26.65
C GLN A 21 -1.43 -24.17 27.54
N GLY A 22 -0.22 -23.72 27.22
CA GLY A 22 0.99 -24.00 27.99
C GLY A 22 1.54 -25.41 27.79
N GLU A 23 1.03 -26.17 26.82
CA GLU A 23 1.58 -27.46 26.44
C GLU A 23 2.65 -27.25 25.37
N LEU A 24 3.86 -27.79 25.59
CA LEU A 24 4.87 -27.82 24.54
C LEU A 24 4.34 -28.74 23.44
N PRO A 25 4.14 -28.24 22.19
CA PRO A 25 3.69 -29.09 21.11
C PRO A 25 4.67 -30.26 21.02
N ALA A 26 4.15 -31.50 21.02
CA ALA A 26 4.96 -32.67 20.78
C ALA A 26 5.56 -32.52 19.37
N VAL A 27 6.77 -31.96 19.30
CA VAL A 27 7.54 -31.91 18.08
C VAL A 27 7.99 -33.33 17.84
N THR A 28 7.11 -34.11 17.21
CA THR A 28 7.52 -35.35 16.56
C THR A 28 8.41 -34.91 15.41
N VAL A 29 9.69 -34.68 15.70
CA VAL A 29 10.73 -34.53 14.68
C VAL A 29 10.82 -35.90 14.04
N GLN A 30 9.95 -36.13 13.06
CA GLN A 30 9.99 -37.32 12.23
C GLN A 30 11.23 -37.16 11.34
N THR A 31 12.38 -37.54 11.88
CA THR A 31 13.68 -37.51 11.22
C THR A 31 13.63 -38.38 9.96
N GLY A 32 13.53 -37.73 8.80
CA GLY A 32 13.63 -38.36 7.48
C GLY A 32 13.29 -37.35 6.40
N MET A 33 13.81 -37.52 5.18
CA MET A 33 13.60 -36.62 4.01
C MET A 33 12.14 -36.28 3.65
N HIS A 34 11.16 -36.82 4.37
CA HIS A 34 9.72 -36.64 4.20
C HIS A 34 9.21 -35.19 4.33
N TRP A 35 9.83 -34.33 5.14
CA TRP A 35 9.44 -32.91 5.26
C TRP A 35 9.80 -32.11 4.01
N VAL A 36 10.87 -32.49 3.31
CA VAL A 36 11.26 -31.88 2.03
C VAL A 36 10.28 -32.31 0.94
N ASP A 37 9.91 -33.59 0.89
CA ASP A 37 8.91 -34.10 -0.06
C ASP A 37 7.53 -33.47 0.16
N GLN A 38 7.12 -33.28 1.43
CA GLN A 38 5.90 -32.55 1.77
C GLN A 38 5.96 -31.10 1.33
N LEU A 39 7.10 -30.40 1.46
CA LEU A 39 7.26 -29.02 1.02
C LEU A 39 7.13 -28.87 -0.52
N PHE A 40 7.53 -29.90 -1.27
CA PHE A 40 7.40 -29.91 -2.74
C PHE A 40 6.01 -30.33 -3.23
N GLN A 41 5.28 -31.16 -2.46
CA GLN A 41 3.90 -31.55 -2.77
C GLN A 41 2.86 -30.52 -2.31
N SER A 42 3.11 -29.87 -1.17
CA SER A 42 2.30 -28.77 -0.65
C SER A 42 2.68 -27.52 -1.44
N GLY A 43 1.74 -26.70 -1.90
CA GLY A 43 2.03 -25.49 -2.70
C GLY A 43 2.88 -24.41 -2.00
N GLU A 44 3.50 -24.73 -0.87
CA GLU A 44 4.38 -23.87 -0.06
C GLU A 44 5.59 -23.39 -0.86
N TRP A 45 6.20 -24.26 -1.67
CA TRP A 45 7.33 -23.85 -2.50
C TRP A 45 6.93 -22.78 -3.53
N LEU A 46 5.71 -22.86 -4.09
CA LEU A 46 5.17 -21.86 -5.02
C LEU A 46 4.94 -20.53 -4.29
N MET A 47 4.49 -20.56 -3.03
CA MET A 47 4.33 -19.35 -2.22
C MET A 47 5.68 -18.67 -1.95
N LEU A 48 6.74 -19.44 -1.65
CA LEU A 48 8.09 -18.92 -1.49
C LEU A 48 8.61 -18.29 -2.79
N LEU A 49 8.40 -18.96 -3.93
CA LEU A 49 8.76 -18.44 -5.24
C LEU A 49 8.00 -17.14 -5.56
N ALA A 50 6.71 -17.08 -5.22
CA ALA A 50 5.88 -15.89 -5.41
C ALA A 50 6.37 -14.72 -4.53
N ALA A 51 6.68 -14.97 -3.26
CA ALA A 51 7.22 -13.96 -2.35
C ALA A 51 8.60 -13.45 -2.81
N MET A 52 9.48 -14.35 -3.29
CA MET A 52 10.78 -13.98 -3.84
C MET A 52 10.62 -13.14 -5.12
N SER A 53 9.69 -13.53 -6.01
CA SER A 53 9.36 -12.77 -7.21
C SER A 53 8.86 -11.36 -6.86
N MET A 54 7.98 -11.24 -5.86
CA MET A 54 7.47 -9.95 -5.39
C MET A 54 8.61 -9.08 -4.81
N ALA A 55 9.50 -9.65 -4.01
CA ALA A 55 10.65 -8.94 -3.45
C ALA A 55 11.57 -8.42 -4.56
N ILE A 56 11.91 -9.26 -5.55
CA ILE A 56 12.73 -8.86 -6.70
C ILE A 56 12.01 -7.77 -7.51
N GLY A 57 10.71 -7.94 -7.78
CA GLY A 57 9.89 -6.99 -8.53
C GLY A 57 9.86 -5.60 -7.88
N THR A 58 9.63 -5.53 -6.57
CA THR A 58 9.61 -4.25 -5.83
C THR A 58 10.97 -3.55 -5.77
N VAL A 59 12.08 -4.29 -5.80
CA VAL A 59 13.42 -3.71 -5.92
C VAL A 59 13.67 -3.24 -7.35
N MET A 60 13.34 -4.07 -8.35
CA MET A 60 13.63 -3.82 -9.75
C MET A 60 12.82 -2.66 -10.32
N VAL A 61 11.58 -2.46 -9.89
CA VAL A 61 10.71 -1.37 -10.38
C VAL A 61 11.35 0.02 -10.18
N ARG A 62 12.09 0.21 -9.08
CA ARG A 62 12.80 1.48 -8.81
C ARG A 62 13.88 1.79 -9.86
N TYR A 63 14.49 0.76 -10.43
CA TYR A 63 15.49 0.90 -11.48
C TYR A 63 14.84 1.13 -12.85
N VAL A 64 13.77 0.40 -13.16
CA VAL A 64 13.06 0.50 -14.46
C VAL A 64 12.42 1.88 -14.63
N CYS A 65 11.77 2.40 -13.59
CA CYS A 65 11.14 3.73 -13.63
C CYS A 65 12.12 4.90 -13.78
N ARG A 66 13.44 4.67 -13.73
CA ARG A 66 14.45 5.70 -13.99
C ARG A 66 14.66 5.97 -15.49
N TYR A 67 14.33 5.00 -16.35
CA TYR A 67 14.62 5.06 -17.78
C TYR A 67 13.36 5.13 -18.65
N THR A 68 12.18 4.91 -18.08
CA THR A 68 10.92 4.87 -18.83
C THR A 68 9.76 5.33 -17.94
N ASP A 69 8.79 6.03 -18.54
CA ASP A 69 7.58 6.44 -17.84
C ASP A 69 6.85 5.23 -17.23
N PRO A 70 6.35 5.32 -15.97
CA PRO A 70 5.71 4.21 -15.27
C PRO A 70 4.58 3.53 -16.06
N VAL A 71 3.82 4.30 -16.84
CA VAL A 71 2.71 3.80 -17.68
C VAL A 71 3.22 2.84 -18.75
N ILE A 72 4.24 3.25 -19.50
CA ILE A 72 4.83 2.44 -20.58
C ILE A 72 5.53 1.21 -19.99
N ALA A 73 6.21 1.37 -18.86
CA ALA A 73 6.84 0.26 -18.14
C ALA A 73 5.81 -0.81 -17.72
N THR A 74 4.64 -0.41 -17.20
CA THR A 74 3.57 -1.36 -16.86
C THR A 74 2.95 -2.02 -18.09
N GLY A 75 2.81 -1.30 -19.21
CA GLY A 75 2.32 -1.89 -20.46
C GLY A 75 3.24 -3.00 -20.96
N TRP A 76 4.55 -2.74 -20.99
CA TRP A 76 5.54 -3.77 -21.32
C TRP A 76 5.55 -4.92 -20.30
N HIS A 77 5.37 -4.64 -19.02
CA HIS A 77 5.26 -5.67 -18.00
C HIS A 77 4.06 -6.60 -18.23
N MET A 78 2.90 -6.06 -18.61
CA MET A 78 1.72 -6.86 -18.93
C MET A 78 1.93 -7.75 -20.16
N ILE A 79 2.60 -7.24 -21.20
CA ILE A 79 2.93 -8.03 -22.39
C ILE A 79 3.93 -9.12 -22.05
N LEU A 80 5.02 -8.78 -21.36
CA LEU A 80 6.07 -9.72 -20.98
C LEU A 80 5.62 -10.72 -19.93
N GLY A 81 4.63 -10.40 -19.09
CA GLY A 81 4.01 -11.34 -18.16
C GLY A 81 2.98 -12.23 -18.87
N GLY A 82 2.12 -11.64 -19.69
CA GLY A 82 1.04 -12.36 -20.37
C GLY A 82 1.52 -13.35 -21.42
N LEU A 83 2.55 -13.01 -22.20
CA LEU A 83 3.02 -13.84 -23.32
C LEU A 83 3.62 -15.19 -22.86
N PRO A 84 4.52 -15.25 -21.85
CA PRO A 84 4.97 -16.51 -21.28
C PRO A 84 3.84 -17.29 -20.59
N LEU A 85 2.92 -16.62 -19.90
CA LEU A 85 1.75 -17.29 -19.31
C LEU A 85 0.87 -17.93 -20.39
N PHE A 86 0.66 -17.25 -21.51
CA PHE A 86 -0.10 -17.78 -22.64
C PHE A 86 0.60 -19.00 -23.26
N ALA A 87 1.92 -18.93 -23.44
CA ALA A 87 2.72 -20.05 -23.95
C ALA A 87 2.70 -21.26 -22.99
N LEU A 88 2.83 -21.02 -21.68
CA LEU A 88 2.74 -22.06 -20.66
C LEU A 88 1.35 -22.69 -20.61
N SER A 89 0.29 -21.87 -20.68
CA SER A 89 -1.08 -22.36 -20.73
C SER A 89 -1.28 -23.31 -21.91
N ALA A 90 -0.78 -22.95 -23.10
CA ALA A 90 -0.88 -23.81 -24.28
C ALA A 90 -0.14 -25.15 -24.16
N GLY A 91 0.91 -25.23 -23.32
CA GLY A 91 1.71 -26.44 -23.12
C GLY A 91 1.27 -27.31 -21.94
N LEU A 92 0.70 -26.73 -20.88
CA LEU A 92 0.35 -27.43 -19.63
C LEU A 92 -1.14 -27.78 -19.53
N GLU A 93 -2.03 -26.99 -20.14
CA GLU A 93 -3.47 -27.19 -20.02
C GLU A 93 -4.03 -28.01 -21.18
N SER A 94 -4.72 -29.11 -20.87
CA SER A 94 -5.52 -29.87 -21.84
C SER A 94 -6.99 -29.45 -21.78
N HIS A 95 -7.63 -29.21 -22.93
CA HIS A 95 -9.06 -28.80 -23.05
C HIS A 95 -9.40 -27.33 -22.71
N GLN A 96 -8.48 -26.40 -22.97
CA GLN A 96 -8.64 -24.95 -22.71
C GLN A 96 -9.96 -24.32 -23.19
N TRP A 97 -10.56 -24.86 -24.26
CA TRP A 97 -11.74 -24.26 -24.91
C TRP A 97 -13.02 -25.08 -24.73
N THR A 98 -12.91 -26.29 -24.17
CA THR A 98 -14.02 -27.26 -24.16
C THR A 98 -15.00 -27.01 -23.02
N TYR A 99 -14.56 -26.36 -21.94
CA TYR A 99 -15.37 -26.14 -20.73
C TYR A 99 -15.76 -24.68 -20.48
N LEU A 100 -15.33 -23.72 -21.32
CA LEU A 100 -15.71 -22.32 -21.14
C LEU A 100 -17.17 -22.11 -21.56
N GLN A 101 -18.00 -21.75 -20.57
CA GLN A 101 -19.35 -21.30 -20.81
C GLN A 101 -19.35 -19.80 -21.14
N TRP A 102 -20.46 -19.32 -21.71
CA TRP A 102 -20.59 -17.89 -22.04
C TRP A 102 -20.49 -16.98 -20.80
N SER A 103 -20.91 -17.48 -19.63
CA SER A 103 -20.72 -16.82 -18.34
C SER A 103 -19.24 -16.56 -18.02
N ASP A 104 -18.36 -17.51 -18.29
CA ASP A 104 -16.94 -17.41 -17.97
C ASP A 104 -16.26 -16.35 -18.82
N TRP A 105 -16.64 -16.26 -20.10
CA TRP A 105 -16.21 -15.19 -20.99
C TRP A 105 -16.64 -13.81 -20.48
N THR A 106 -17.89 -13.68 -20.01
CA THR A 106 -18.35 -12.40 -19.43
C THR A 106 -17.65 -12.06 -18.12
N ALA A 107 -17.34 -13.05 -17.29
CA ALA A 107 -16.60 -12.86 -16.04
C ALA A 107 -15.15 -12.43 -16.30
N LEU A 108 -14.48 -13.06 -17.28
CA LEU A 108 -13.13 -12.69 -17.72
C LEU A 108 -13.11 -11.28 -18.32
N ALA A 109 -14.08 -10.94 -19.17
CA ALA A 109 -14.21 -9.60 -19.73
C ALA A 109 -14.45 -8.55 -18.65
N TYR A 110 -15.36 -8.83 -17.71
CA TYR A 110 -15.64 -7.97 -16.57
C TYR A 110 -14.37 -7.74 -15.72
N SER A 111 -13.69 -8.81 -15.33
CA SER A 111 -12.46 -8.73 -14.52
C SER A 111 -11.33 -7.99 -15.24
N THR A 112 -11.19 -8.17 -16.55
CA THR A 112 -10.12 -7.51 -17.33
C THR A 112 -10.40 -6.03 -17.51
N ILE A 113 -11.65 -5.65 -17.80
CA ILE A 113 -12.02 -4.25 -18.03
C ILE A 113 -12.08 -3.49 -16.71
N PHE A 114 -12.86 -3.97 -15.74
CA PHE A 114 -13.07 -3.26 -14.47
C PHE A 114 -11.90 -3.46 -13.50
N GLY A 115 -11.41 -4.70 -13.37
CA GLY A 115 -10.35 -5.04 -12.41
C GLY A 115 -8.95 -4.62 -12.85
N SER A 116 -8.69 -4.54 -14.16
CA SER A 116 -7.37 -4.16 -14.69
C SER A 116 -7.41 -2.83 -15.44
N ALA A 117 -8.08 -2.75 -16.61
CA ALA A 117 -7.93 -1.59 -17.49
C ALA A 117 -8.39 -0.27 -16.84
N ILE A 118 -9.60 -0.24 -16.26
CA ILE A 118 -10.14 0.93 -15.57
C ILE A 118 -9.34 1.21 -14.30
N ALA A 119 -9.04 0.18 -13.50
CA ALA A 119 -8.30 0.33 -12.25
C ALA A 119 -6.91 0.95 -12.49
N TYR A 120 -6.14 0.44 -13.46
CA TYR A 120 -4.83 0.99 -13.83
C TYR A 120 -4.97 2.39 -14.45
N GLY A 121 -5.97 2.62 -15.30
CA GLY A 121 -6.23 3.95 -15.85
C GLY A 121 -6.49 4.99 -14.76
N LEU A 122 -7.31 4.65 -13.77
CA LEU A 122 -7.62 5.52 -12.64
C LEU A 122 -6.41 5.70 -11.71
N PHE A 123 -5.65 4.63 -11.48
CA PHE A 123 -4.40 4.68 -10.73
C PHE A 123 -3.40 5.66 -11.37
N PHE A 124 -3.19 5.58 -12.68
CA PHE A 124 -2.29 6.50 -13.39
C PHE A 124 -2.86 7.92 -13.51
N TYR A 125 -4.18 8.07 -13.60
CA TYR A 125 -4.82 9.37 -13.53
C TYR A 125 -4.55 10.05 -12.18
N PHE A 126 -4.77 9.36 -11.07
CA PHE A 126 -4.46 9.90 -9.75
C PHE A 126 -2.97 10.12 -9.53
N ALA A 127 -2.12 9.21 -10.00
CA ALA A 127 -0.68 9.37 -9.93
C ALA A 127 -0.16 10.58 -10.73
N SER A 128 -0.74 10.85 -11.90
CA SER A 128 -0.35 11.99 -12.75
C SER A 128 -0.91 13.33 -12.27
N SER A 129 -2.06 13.33 -11.58
CA SER A 129 -2.67 14.53 -10.98
C SER A 129 -1.88 15.15 -9.81
N GLY A 130 -0.74 14.55 -9.41
CA GLY A 130 0.16 15.09 -8.39
C GLY A 130 -0.41 15.05 -6.96
N ASN A 131 -1.61 14.51 -6.76
CA ASN A 131 -2.24 14.45 -5.45
C ASN A 131 -1.65 13.29 -4.62
N LEU A 132 -0.52 13.54 -3.96
CA LEU A 132 0.14 12.60 -3.04
C LEU A 132 -0.81 12.09 -1.94
N THR A 133 -1.82 12.88 -1.58
CA THR A 133 -2.84 12.53 -0.59
C THR A 133 -3.76 11.44 -1.12
N SER A 134 -4.21 11.51 -2.38
CA SER A 134 -5.07 10.50 -2.99
C SER A 134 -4.38 9.14 -3.11
N PHE A 135 -3.11 9.11 -3.49
CA PHE A 135 -2.34 7.86 -3.61
C PHE A 135 -2.15 7.17 -2.25
N SER A 136 -1.83 7.96 -1.22
CA SER A 136 -1.66 7.46 0.14
C SER A 136 -2.99 6.95 0.71
N ALA A 137 -4.08 7.71 0.51
CA ALA A 137 -5.42 7.29 0.92
C ALA A 137 -5.86 5.99 0.26
N LEU A 138 -5.61 5.81 -1.05
CA LEU A 138 -5.98 4.60 -1.78
C LEU A 138 -5.26 3.36 -1.22
N THR A 139 -3.98 3.48 -0.92
CA THR A 139 -3.16 2.39 -0.35
C THR A 139 -3.68 1.93 1.01
N PHE A 140 -4.14 2.87 1.84
CA PHE A 140 -4.71 2.54 3.16
C PHE A 140 -6.12 1.97 3.08
N LEU A 141 -6.86 2.30 2.03
CA LEU A 141 -8.22 1.84 1.83
C LEU A 141 -8.28 0.45 1.18
N THR A 142 -7.24 0.05 0.42
CA THR A 142 -7.14 -1.27 -0.22
C THR A 142 -7.44 -2.45 0.72
N PRO A 143 -6.79 -2.62 1.89
CA PRO A 143 -7.07 -3.75 2.79
C PRO A 143 -8.47 -3.69 3.40
N ILE A 144 -9.03 -2.50 3.62
CA ILE A 144 -10.39 -2.33 4.15
C ILE A 144 -11.41 -2.81 3.11
N PHE A 145 -11.26 -2.40 1.85
CA PHE A 145 -12.13 -2.88 0.78
C PHE A 145 -11.96 -4.37 0.50
N ALA A 146 -10.73 -4.89 0.55
CA ALA A 146 -10.49 -6.32 0.40
C ALA A 146 -11.27 -7.14 1.44
N LEU A 147 -11.26 -6.72 2.70
CA LEU A 147 -12.01 -7.39 3.77
C LEU A 147 -13.52 -7.20 3.64
N LEU A 148 -13.97 -5.99 3.30
CA LEU A 148 -15.38 -5.68 3.12
C LEU A 148 -16.00 -6.52 1.99
N PHE A 149 -15.35 -6.56 0.83
CA PHE A 149 -15.83 -7.31 -0.32
C PHE A 149 -15.62 -8.82 -0.17
N GLY A 150 -14.57 -9.25 0.52
CA GLY A 150 -14.40 -10.67 0.90
C GLY A 150 -15.57 -11.16 1.77
N ASN A 151 -15.95 -10.39 2.78
CA ASN A 151 -17.12 -10.75 3.60
C ASN A 151 -18.44 -10.63 2.82
N LEU A 152 -18.63 -9.59 2.02
CA LEU A 152 -19.90 -9.33 1.33
C LEU A 152 -20.18 -10.28 0.16
N PHE A 153 -19.17 -10.55 -0.68
CA PHE A 153 -19.34 -11.35 -1.90
C PHE A 153 -18.97 -12.83 -1.72
N LEU A 154 -17.96 -13.16 -0.91
CA LEU A 154 -17.55 -14.55 -0.66
C LEU A 154 -18.23 -15.14 0.60
N ALA A 155 -18.98 -14.33 1.36
CA ALA A 155 -19.65 -14.74 2.60
C ALA A 155 -18.68 -15.39 3.63
N GLU A 156 -17.42 -14.97 3.63
CA GLU A 156 -16.40 -15.52 4.52
C GLU A 156 -16.67 -15.13 5.98
N VAL A 157 -16.85 -16.14 6.83
CA VAL A 157 -16.96 -15.97 8.28
C VAL A 157 -15.57 -16.03 8.88
N LEU A 158 -15.03 -14.87 9.25
CA LEU A 158 -13.70 -14.77 9.82
C LEU A 158 -13.66 -15.35 11.24
N SER A 159 -12.67 -16.19 11.51
CA SER A 159 -12.40 -16.72 12.85
C SER A 159 -11.90 -15.62 13.80
N LEU A 160 -11.96 -15.87 15.11
CA LEU A 160 -11.48 -14.91 16.11
C LEU A 160 -9.99 -14.54 15.92
N VAL A 161 -9.18 -15.52 15.51
CA VAL A 161 -7.73 -15.32 15.24
C VAL A 161 -7.52 -14.46 14.00
N GLN A 162 -8.32 -14.64 12.95
CA GLN A 162 -8.27 -13.81 11.75
C GLN A 162 -8.65 -12.36 12.05
N TRP A 163 -9.65 -12.14 12.91
CA TRP A 163 -10.02 -10.80 13.38
C TRP A 163 -8.88 -10.08 14.11
N VAL A 164 -8.12 -10.81 14.94
CA VAL A 164 -6.92 -10.26 15.60
C VAL A 164 -5.85 -9.89 14.56
N GLY A 165 -5.60 -10.75 13.57
CA GLY A 165 -4.66 -10.46 12.48
C GLY A 165 -5.06 -9.24 11.64
N VAL A 166 -6.34 -9.12 11.31
CA VAL A 166 -6.92 -7.96 10.64
C VAL A 166 -6.71 -6.68 11.46
N SER A 167 -7.06 -6.72 12.75
CA SER A 167 -6.92 -5.57 13.64
C SER A 167 -5.46 -5.11 13.74
N LEU A 168 -4.53 -6.05 13.89
CA LEU A 168 -3.10 -5.78 13.94
C LEU A 168 -2.58 -5.16 12.63
N THR A 169 -3.07 -5.64 11.48
CA THR A 169 -2.71 -5.11 10.16
C THR A 169 -3.20 -3.67 10.00
N LEU A 170 -4.45 -3.38 10.37
CA LEU A 170 -5.02 -2.03 10.34
C LEU A 170 -4.26 -1.06 11.26
N ILE A 171 -3.91 -1.49 12.48
CA ILE A 171 -3.11 -0.68 13.42
C ILE A 171 -1.72 -0.40 12.83
N SER A 172 -1.08 -1.41 12.23
CA SER A 172 0.25 -1.26 11.62
C SER A 172 0.24 -0.23 10.49
N ILE A 173 -0.80 -0.29 9.64
CA ILE A 173 -1.00 0.68 8.56
C ILE A 173 -1.23 2.09 9.11
N TYR A 174 -2.08 2.23 10.13
CA TYR A 174 -2.37 3.50 10.77
C TYR A 174 -1.11 4.17 11.34
N LEU A 175 -0.27 3.39 12.05
CA LEU A 175 0.99 3.88 12.61
C LEU A 175 1.99 4.32 11.53
N ILE A 176 2.04 3.60 10.40
CA ILE A 176 2.87 4.00 9.24
C ILE A 176 2.43 5.36 8.70
N ASN A 177 1.12 5.55 8.50
CA ASN A 177 0.57 6.78 7.95
C ASN A 177 0.88 7.99 8.85
N GLN A 178 0.72 7.82 10.16
CA GLN A 178 0.98 8.88 11.12
C GLN A 178 2.45 9.31 11.13
N ARG A 179 3.38 8.35 10.98
CA ARG A 179 4.82 8.65 10.89
C ARG A 179 5.15 9.51 9.68
N ASP A 180 4.54 9.22 8.53
CA ASP A 180 4.80 9.98 7.30
C ASP A 180 4.35 11.44 7.44
N ILE A 181 3.16 11.69 8.01
CA ILE A 181 2.64 13.05 8.29
C ILE A 181 3.54 13.83 9.24
N LEU A 182 4.01 13.18 10.31
CA LEU A 182 4.91 13.80 11.29
C LEU A 182 6.26 14.15 10.65
N SER A 183 6.82 13.25 9.83
CA SER A 183 8.10 13.47 9.16
C SER A 183 8.07 14.66 8.19
N GLN A 184 6.97 14.84 7.46
CA GLN A 184 6.78 15.99 6.57
C GLN A 184 6.75 17.30 7.36
N THR A 185 6.00 17.33 8.47
CA THR A 185 5.89 18.52 9.34
C THR A 185 7.23 18.92 9.95
N PHE A 186 8.03 17.96 10.42
CA PHE A 186 9.36 18.20 10.96
C PHE A 186 10.35 18.74 9.91
N ASN A 187 10.31 18.20 8.69
CA ASN A 187 11.17 18.66 7.59
C ASN A 187 10.83 20.10 7.16
N LEU A 188 9.54 20.44 7.08
CA LEU A 188 9.09 21.80 6.77
C LEU A 188 9.50 22.81 7.86
N ARG A 189 9.32 22.46 9.15
CA ARG A 189 9.80 23.30 10.27
C ARG A 189 11.32 23.54 10.23
N ARG A 190 12.09 22.52 9.87
CA ARG A 190 13.56 22.61 9.79
C ARG A 190 14.03 23.44 8.60
N ALA A 191 13.33 23.37 7.47
CA ALA A 191 13.59 24.23 6.31
C ALA A 191 13.29 25.71 6.62
N ALA A 192 12.12 26.00 7.21
CA ALA A 192 11.75 27.35 7.63
C ALA A 192 12.74 27.96 8.65
N ASN A 193 13.28 27.14 9.55
CA ASN A 193 14.29 27.58 10.52
C ASN A 193 15.69 27.80 9.92
N ARG A 194 15.95 27.35 8.69
CA ARG A 194 17.26 27.47 8.03
C ARG A 194 17.37 28.71 7.13
N GLU A 195 16.24 29.26 6.70
CA GLU A 195 16.14 30.42 5.79
C GLU A 195 15.98 31.77 6.51
N ILE A 196 16.10 31.80 7.84
CA ILE A 196 16.23 33.07 8.57
C ILE A 196 17.73 33.31 8.80
N PRO A 197 18.48 33.92 7.87
CA PRO A 197 19.76 34.50 8.21
C PRO A 197 19.44 35.63 9.19
N VAL A 198 19.76 35.40 10.45
CA VAL A 198 19.73 36.46 11.44
C VAL A 198 20.93 37.36 11.16
N THR A 199 20.80 38.20 10.13
CA THR A 199 21.71 39.33 9.90
C THR A 199 21.37 40.34 10.98
N TRP A 200 22.12 40.27 12.09
CA TRP A 200 22.18 41.38 13.02
C TRP A 200 22.91 42.51 12.32
N GLU A 201 22.17 43.33 11.58
CA GLU A 201 22.69 44.62 11.18
C GLU A 201 22.76 45.46 12.46
N GLU A 202 23.97 45.49 13.01
CA GLU A 202 24.32 46.17 14.25
C GLU A 202 24.11 47.67 14.08
N THR A 203 22.88 48.11 14.29
CA THR A 203 22.51 49.52 14.36
C THR A 203 23.01 50.08 15.69
N SER A 204 24.30 50.42 15.70
CA SER A 204 24.91 51.20 16.76
C SER A 204 24.26 52.60 16.79
N GLY A 205 23.47 52.84 17.84
CA GLY A 205 23.16 54.18 18.32
C GLY A 205 21.84 54.78 17.84
N SER A 206 20.75 54.48 18.55
CA SER A 206 19.92 55.51 19.20
C SER A 206 18.78 54.84 19.97
N THR A 207 18.56 55.33 21.19
CA THR A 207 17.57 54.89 22.16
C THR A 207 16.16 54.89 21.55
N PRO A 208 15.35 53.82 21.67
CA PRO A 208 14.00 53.83 21.13
C PRO A 208 13.08 54.65 22.04
N SER A 209 12.54 55.74 21.50
CA SER A 209 11.34 56.40 22.03
C SER A 209 10.11 55.50 21.81
N SER A 210 9.21 55.54 22.80
CA SER A 210 7.88 54.91 22.93
C SER A 210 7.18 54.45 21.64
N PRO A 211 6.43 53.32 21.65
CA PRO A 211 5.96 52.66 20.43
C PRO A 211 4.79 53.42 19.79
N GLU A 212 4.97 53.84 18.53
CA GLU A 212 3.86 54.07 17.61
C GLU A 212 3.44 52.72 17.04
N ILE A 213 2.21 52.32 17.35
CA ILE A 213 1.57 51.11 16.85
C ILE A 213 1.35 51.31 15.34
N ASP A 214 2.26 50.73 14.57
CA ASP A 214 2.23 50.73 13.12
C ASP A 214 1.01 49.93 12.63
N ARG A 215 0.18 50.59 11.82
CA ARG A 215 -1.15 50.10 11.41
C ARG A 215 -1.07 49.02 10.32
N ASP A 216 0.11 48.80 9.74
CA ASP A 216 0.32 47.88 8.61
C ASP A 216 0.16 46.40 8.95
N ILE A 217 0.45 46.00 10.19
CA ILE A 217 0.27 44.59 10.62
C ILE A 217 -1.19 44.17 10.69
N THR A 218 -2.13 45.13 10.75
CA THR A 218 -3.56 44.80 10.74
C THR A 218 -4.03 44.42 9.34
N GLU A 219 -3.50 45.05 8.29
CA GLU A 219 -3.92 44.84 6.90
C GLU A 219 -3.50 43.47 6.35
N ILE A 220 -2.32 42.98 6.77
CA ILE A 220 -1.83 41.66 6.35
C ILE A 220 -2.67 40.53 6.99
N SER A 221 -3.25 40.76 8.18
CA SER A 221 -4.12 39.79 8.85
C SER A 221 -5.50 39.70 8.19
N THR A 222 -6.07 40.83 7.75
CA THR A 222 -7.39 40.89 7.09
C THR A 222 -7.35 40.31 5.68
N VAL A 223 -6.29 40.52 4.91
CA VAL A 223 -6.16 39.94 3.56
C VAL A 223 -6.06 38.41 3.58
N ARG A 224 -5.49 37.80 4.63
CA ARG A 224 -5.46 36.34 4.75
C ARG A 224 -6.78 35.71 5.18
N LEU A 225 -7.67 36.45 5.82
CA LEU A 225 -8.94 35.93 6.34
C LEU A 225 -10.07 35.97 5.31
N SER A 226 -10.00 36.80 4.27
CA SER A 226 -11.02 36.87 3.20
C SER A 226 -10.87 35.81 2.10
N MET A 227 -9.79 35.02 2.10
CA MET A 227 -9.54 34.01 1.06
C MET A 227 -10.07 32.61 1.41
N VAL A 228 -10.80 32.48 2.53
CA VAL A 228 -11.43 31.23 2.97
C VAL A 228 -12.94 31.45 3.12
N GLU A 229 -13.62 31.59 1.99
CA GLU A 229 -15.06 31.38 1.91
C GLU A 229 -15.32 30.18 0.97
N PRO A 230 -16.09 29.16 1.39
CA PRO A 230 -16.39 28.00 0.56
C PRO A 230 -17.50 28.34 -0.44
N GLU A 231 -17.25 28.16 -1.73
CA GLU A 231 -18.30 28.13 -2.75
C GLU A 231 -19.25 26.94 -2.47
N SER A 232 -20.37 27.24 -1.85
CA SER A 232 -21.56 26.40 -1.83
C SER A 232 -22.45 26.78 -3.01
N GLU A 233 -22.26 26.14 -4.17
CA GLU A 233 -23.30 26.13 -5.21
C GLU A 233 -24.24 24.95 -4.97
N VAL A 234 -25.45 25.31 -4.54
CA VAL A 234 -26.63 24.46 -4.45
C VAL A 234 -27.58 24.89 -5.56
N SER A 235 -28.01 23.88 -6.34
CA SER A 235 -29.29 23.74 -7.06
C SER A 235 -29.50 24.49 -8.39
N PRO A 236 -30.48 24.04 -9.21
CA PRO A 236 -31.34 22.85 -9.10
C PRO A 236 -31.12 21.77 -10.17
#